data_AF-A0A960T1D6-F1
#
_entry.id   AF-A0A960T1D6-F1
#
_cell.length_a   1.000
_cell.length_b   1.000
_cell.length_c   1.000
_cell.angle_alpha   90.00
_cell.angle_beta   90.00
_cell.angle_gamma   90.00
#
_symmetry.space_group_name_H-M   'P 1'
#
loop_
_entity.id
_entity.type
_entity.pdbx_description
1 polymer ?
#
loop_
_entity_poly.entity_id
_entity_poly.type
_entity_poly.pdbx_seq_one_letter_code
_entity_poly.pdbx_strand_id
1 'polypeptide(L)'
;IHQVSGGAQGTAADVERTIGFMFNLKKRLNGILAKHSGKDVEQVEKDSDRDYYMSGEEAVAYGLVDKVLENRKELPDAVAEQLDKKSES
;
A
#
# COMPACT_ATOMS: atom_id res chain seq x y z
N ILE A 1 -0.07 5.77 -3.44
CA ILE A 1 0.85 4.62 -3.64
C ILE A 1 2.02 5.04 -4.53
N HIS A 2 3.14 4.32 -4.49
CA HIS A 2 4.28 4.56 -5.38
C HIS A 2 5.14 3.30 -5.50
N GLN A 3 6.01 3.27 -6.49
CA GLN A 3 6.92 2.17 -6.75
C GLN A 3 7.97 2.04 -5.65
N VAL A 4 8.62 0.88 -5.60
CA VAL A 4 9.78 0.67 -4.74
C VAL A 4 10.95 1.53 -5.22
N SER A 5 11.56 2.26 -4.31
CA SER A 5 12.78 3.02 -4.56
C SER A 5 14.00 2.25 -4.10
N GLY A 6 15.10 2.38 -4.83
CA GLY A 6 16.37 1.77 -4.48
C GLY A 6 17.47 2.12 -5.49
N GLY A 7 18.69 1.70 -5.17
CA GLY A 7 19.86 1.86 -6.03
C GLY A 7 20.79 0.66 -5.87
N ALA A 8 21.68 0.49 -6.84
CA ALA A 8 22.65 -0.59 -6.85
C ALA A 8 24.04 -0.04 -7.19
N GLN A 9 25.07 -0.49 -6.47
CA GLN A 9 26.46 -0.13 -6.68
C GLN A 9 27.35 -1.33 -6.30
N GLY A 10 28.51 -1.45 -6.93
CA GLY A 10 29.48 -2.51 -6.63
C GLY A 10 29.98 -3.18 -7.90
N THR A 11 30.34 -4.46 -7.80
CA THR A 11 30.69 -5.24 -8.98
C THR A 11 29.47 -5.45 -9.87
N ALA A 12 29.68 -5.81 -11.15
CA ALA A 12 28.58 -6.11 -12.07
C ALA A 12 27.61 -7.18 -11.50
N ALA A 13 28.13 -8.21 -10.85
CA ALA A 13 27.32 -9.27 -10.24
C ALA A 13 26.47 -8.78 -9.06
N ASP A 14 27.00 -7.84 -8.25
CA ASP A 14 26.26 -7.26 -7.14
C ASP A 14 25.13 -6.35 -7.65
N VAL A 15 25.41 -5.57 -8.69
CA VAL A 15 24.43 -4.72 -9.35
C VAL A 15 23.29 -5.56 -9.93
N GLU A 16 23.62 -6.61 -10.68
CA GLU A 16 22.64 -7.53 -11.26
C GLU A 16 21.75 -8.18 -10.19
N ARG A 17 22.34 -8.72 -9.12
CA ARG A 17 21.59 -9.36 -8.03
C ARG A 17 20.64 -8.37 -7.34
N THR A 18 21.11 -7.14 -7.10
CA THR A 18 20.30 -6.11 -6.43
C THR A 18 19.13 -5.66 -7.30
N ILE A 19 19.36 -5.41 -8.58
CA ILE A 19 18.31 -5.06 -9.53
C ILE A 19 17.28 -6.20 -9.65
N GLY A 20 17.74 -7.46 -9.72
CA GLY A 20 16.86 -8.62 -9.74
C GLY A 20 15.97 -8.73 -8.51
N PHE A 21 16.52 -8.46 -7.32
CA PHE A 21 15.72 -8.37 -6.09
C PHE A 21 14.67 -7.25 -6.16
N MET A 22 15.05 -6.06 -6.64
CA MET A 22 14.13 -4.92 -6.76
C MET A 22 12.95 -5.23 -7.70
N PHE A 23 13.20 -5.88 -8.85
CA PHE A 23 12.13 -6.32 -9.75
C PHE A 23 11.18 -7.33 -9.08
N ASN A 24 11.72 -8.30 -8.34
CA ASN A 24 10.90 -9.27 -7.61
C ASN A 24 10.08 -8.62 -6.50
N LEU A 25 10.67 -7.64 -5.79
CA LEU A 25 9.98 -6.87 -4.77
C LEU A 25 8.84 -6.05 -5.36
N LYS A 26 9.07 -5.33 -6.48
CA LYS A 26 8.04 -4.59 -7.21
C LYS A 26 6.87 -5.49 -7.57
N LYS A 27 7.14 -6.63 -8.22
CA LYS A 27 6.10 -7.59 -8.62
C LYS A 27 5.29 -8.10 -7.43
N ARG A 28 5.95 -8.45 -6.32
CA ARG A 28 5.29 -8.94 -5.11
C ARG A 28 4.37 -7.88 -4.50
N LEU A 29 4.84 -6.65 -4.36
CA LEU A 29 4.03 -5.59 -3.75
C LEU A 29 2.86 -5.18 -4.64
N ASN A 30 3.05 -5.09 -5.96
CA ASN A 30 1.96 -4.81 -6.89
C ASN A 30 0.90 -5.91 -6.85
N GLY A 31 1.31 -7.18 -6.75
CA GLY A 31 0.37 -8.30 -6.58
C GLY A 31 -0.43 -8.25 -5.27
N ILE A 32 0.18 -7.82 -4.17
CA ILE A 32 -0.51 -7.63 -2.88
C ILE A 32 -1.53 -6.49 -3.01
N LEU A 33 -1.12 -5.35 -3.55
CA LEU A 33 -2.01 -4.21 -3.73
C LEU A 33 -3.18 -4.57 -4.63
N ALA A 34 -2.94 -5.19 -5.79
CA ALA A 34 -3.97 -5.65 -6.71
C ALA A 34 -4.99 -6.58 -6.03
N LYS A 35 -4.50 -7.57 -5.27
CA LYS A 35 -5.35 -8.51 -4.53
C LYS A 35 -6.29 -7.80 -3.56
N HIS A 36 -5.79 -6.80 -2.84
CA HIS A 36 -6.55 -6.13 -1.78
C HIS A 36 -7.39 -4.95 -2.29
N SER A 37 -7.00 -4.31 -3.39
CA SER A 37 -7.75 -3.22 -4.01
C SER A 37 -8.81 -3.68 -5.02
N GLY A 38 -8.75 -4.95 -5.44
CA GLY A 38 -9.60 -5.48 -6.51
C GLY A 38 -9.23 -4.94 -7.90
N LYS A 39 -8.10 -4.24 -8.03
CA LYS A 39 -7.55 -3.81 -9.33
C LYS A 39 -6.72 -4.93 -9.95
N ASP A 40 -6.56 -4.89 -11.26
CA ASP A 40 -5.56 -5.73 -11.92
C ASP A 40 -4.13 -5.24 -11.62
N VAL A 41 -3.14 -6.13 -11.82
CA VAL A 41 -1.73 -5.83 -11.52
C VAL A 41 -1.17 -4.75 -12.45
N GLU A 42 -1.62 -4.68 -13.70
CA GLU A 42 -1.14 -3.72 -14.69
C GLU A 42 -1.55 -2.28 -14.34
N GLN A 43 -2.77 -2.11 -13.85
CA GLN A 43 -3.33 -0.85 -13.38
C GLN A 43 -2.56 -0.37 -12.14
N VAL A 44 -2.34 -1.26 -11.15
CA VAL A 44 -1.52 -0.92 -9.97
C VAL A 44 -0.08 -0.56 -10.37
N GLU A 45 0.50 -1.25 -11.34
CA GLU A 45 1.83 -0.94 -11.84
C GLU A 45 1.89 0.45 -12.47
N LYS A 46 0.93 0.79 -13.33
CA LYS A 46 0.82 2.10 -13.94
C LYS A 46 0.64 3.21 -12.90
N ASP A 47 -0.25 2.97 -11.93
CA ASP A 47 -0.61 3.90 -10.88
C ASP A 47 0.50 4.11 -9.84
N SER A 48 1.41 3.14 -9.71
CA SER A 48 2.56 3.23 -8.81
C SER A 48 3.84 3.74 -9.48
N ASP A 49 3.89 3.92 -10.80
CA ASP A 49 5.12 4.38 -11.49
C ASP A 49 5.63 5.74 -11.00
N ARG A 50 4.74 6.57 -10.46
CA ARG A 50 5.08 7.80 -9.74
C ARG A 50 4.29 7.85 -8.43
N ASP A 51 4.59 8.88 -7.65
CA ASP A 51 3.78 9.18 -6.48
C ASP A 51 2.34 9.48 -6.91
N TYR A 52 1.43 8.59 -6.53
CA TYR A 52 0.02 8.77 -6.70
C TYR A 52 -0.63 9.04 -5.35
N TYR A 53 -0.93 10.32 -5.11
CA TYR A 53 -1.63 10.81 -3.94
C TYR A 53 -3.14 10.62 -4.11
N MET A 54 -3.81 10.27 -3.02
CA MET A 54 -5.26 10.06 -2.98
C MET A 54 -5.84 10.73 -1.72
N SER A 55 -7.01 11.33 -1.84
CA SER A 55 -7.88 11.64 -0.71
C SER A 55 -8.40 10.36 -0.05
N GLY A 56 -9.09 10.49 1.10
CA GLY A 56 -9.74 9.34 1.73
C GLY A 56 -10.78 8.71 0.81
N GLU A 57 -11.60 9.54 0.17
CA GLU A 57 -12.65 9.12 -0.77
C GLU A 57 -12.06 8.43 -2.01
N GLU A 58 -10.96 8.99 -2.55
CA GLU A 58 -10.25 8.37 -3.67
C GLU A 58 -9.64 7.02 -3.28
N ALA A 59 -9.11 6.90 -2.06
CA ALA A 59 -8.58 5.63 -1.56
C ALA A 59 -9.68 4.57 -1.37
N VAL A 60 -10.90 4.98 -0.94
CA VAL A 60 -12.08 4.09 -0.91
C VAL A 60 -12.46 3.65 -2.32
N ALA A 61 -12.57 4.60 -3.26
CA ALA A 61 -12.90 4.30 -4.65
C ALA A 61 -11.83 3.43 -5.35
N TYR A 62 -10.57 3.55 -4.92
CA TYR A 62 -9.48 2.69 -5.38
C TYR A 62 -9.55 1.28 -4.78
N GLY A 63 -10.20 1.11 -3.63
CA GLY A 63 -10.29 -0.15 -2.88
C GLY A 63 -9.15 -0.35 -1.88
N LEU A 64 -8.36 0.69 -1.55
CA LEU A 64 -7.30 0.59 -0.54
C LEU A 64 -7.84 0.59 0.89
N VAL A 65 -9.03 1.16 1.09
CA VAL A 65 -9.72 1.27 2.37
C VAL A 65 -11.22 1.09 2.14
N ASP A 66 -11.95 0.62 3.16
CA ASP A 66 -13.38 0.32 3.00
C ASP A 66 -14.29 1.55 3.16
N LYS A 67 -13.95 2.46 4.09
CA LYS A 67 -14.76 3.63 4.42
C LYS A 67 -13.91 4.74 5.07
N VAL A 68 -14.26 6.00 4.80
CA VAL A 68 -13.81 7.17 5.57
C VAL A 68 -14.81 7.47 6.68
N LEU A 69 -14.34 7.65 7.92
CA LEU A 69 -15.16 8.00 9.07
C LEU A 69 -14.99 9.49 9.40
N GLU A 70 -16.07 10.24 9.53
CA GLU A 70 -15.96 11.68 9.86
C GLU A 70 -15.76 11.91 11.36
N ASN A 71 -16.26 11.01 12.20
CA ASN A 71 -16.14 11.11 13.65
C ASN A 71 -16.22 9.74 14.33
N ARG A 72 -15.85 9.71 15.63
CA ARG A 72 -15.75 8.49 16.44
C ARG A 72 -17.07 7.72 16.60
N LYS A 73 -18.22 8.38 16.44
CA LYS A 73 -19.53 7.72 16.59
C LYS A 73 -19.84 6.76 15.44
N GLU A 74 -19.10 6.86 14.34
CA GLU A 74 -19.23 5.95 13.21
C GLU A 74 -18.34 4.70 13.32
N LEU A 75 -17.59 4.56 14.42
CA LEU A 75 -16.82 3.35 14.68
C LEU A 75 -17.75 2.17 14.92
N PRO A 76 -17.44 0.99 14.38
CA PRO A 76 -18.06 -0.25 14.81
C PRO A 76 -17.82 -0.49 16.31
N ASP A 77 -18.83 -0.97 17.02
CA ASP A 77 -18.79 -1.18 18.48
C ASP A 77 -17.55 -1.98 18.92
N ALA A 78 -17.21 -3.04 18.16
CA ALA A 78 -16.05 -3.90 18.42
C ALA A 78 -14.70 -3.16 18.36
N VAL A 79 -14.61 -2.08 17.57
CA VAL A 79 -13.40 -1.26 17.44
C VAL A 79 -13.37 -0.17 18.51
N ALA A 80 -14.51 0.42 18.82
CA ALA A 80 -14.62 1.42 19.89
C ALA A 80 -14.18 0.84 21.25
N GLU A 81 -14.64 -0.36 21.59
CA GLU A 81 -14.31 -1.02 22.87
C GLU A 81 -12.81 -1.34 23.02
N GLN A 82 -12.10 -1.64 21.93
CA GLN A 82 -10.65 -1.89 21.96
C GLN A 82 -9.84 -0.60 22.14
N LEU A 83 -10.31 0.51 21.56
CA LEU A 83 -9.66 1.82 21.68
C LEU A 83 -9.82 2.40 23.09
N ASP A 84 -10.98 2.21 23.71
CA ASP A 84 -11.25 2.71 25.05
C ASP A 84 -10.38 2.00 26.10
N LYS A 85 -10.23 0.66 26.00
CA LYS A 85 -9.31 -0.12 26.86
C LYS A 85 -7.83 0.29 26.74
N LYS A 86 -7.42 0.77 25.57
CA LYS A 86 -6.04 1.21 25.30
C LYS A 86 -5.74 2.62 25.83
N SER A 87 -6.78 3.41 26.13
CA SER A 87 -6.65 4.75 26.71
C SER A 87 -6.54 4.75 28.24
N GLU A 88 -6.86 3.62 28.88
CA GLU A 88 -6.78 3.40 30.34
C GLU A 88 -5.48 2.71 30.78
N SER A 89 -4.55 2.43 29.85
CA SER A 89 -3.23 1.82 30.07
C SER A 89 -2.09 2.83 29.89
#